data_AF-A0A388PZT3-F1
#
_entry.id   AF-A0A388PZT3-F1
#
_cell.length_a   1.000
_cell.length_b   1.000
_cell.length_c   1.000
_cell.angle_alpha   90.00
_cell.angle_beta   90.00
_cell.angle_gamma   90.00
#
_symmetry.space_group_name_H-M   'P 1'
#
loop_
_entity.id
_entity.type
_entity.pdbx_description
1 polymer ?
#
loop_
_entity_poly.entity_id
_entity_poly.type
_entity_poly.pdbx_seq_one_letter_code
_entity_poly.pdbx_strand_id
1 'polypeptide(L)'
;MYQHGVKQTLKAGSAVFGASAIFLLIAPKLFLDLLDLESNDQMVWSMRMIAITLFALAGNMWQNSKLNNNAAGLKFVGRVMFLAAASLGFLTIFIPATLTPFAIGYAVIGFGFAISYLINLIKKP
;
A
#
# COMPACT_ATOMS: atom_id res chain seq x y z
N MET A 1 19.36 -14.40 2.93
CA MET A 1 18.60 -13.69 3.99
C MET A 1 17.51 -12.73 3.47
N TYR A 2 17.70 -12.03 2.33
CA TYR A 2 16.74 -11.07 1.74
C TYR A 2 15.30 -11.57 1.53
N GLN A 3 15.11 -12.81 1.06
CA GLN A 3 13.80 -13.34 0.69
C GLN A 3 12.80 -13.32 1.86
N HIS A 4 13.26 -13.58 3.09
CA HIS A 4 12.40 -13.60 4.26
C HIS A 4 11.82 -12.20 4.56
N GLY A 5 12.64 -11.15 4.44
CA GLY A 5 12.21 -9.78 4.70
C GLY A 5 11.21 -9.25 3.69
N VAL A 6 11.35 -9.59 2.40
CA VAL A 6 10.35 -9.23 1.37
C VAL A 6 9.03 -9.93 1.64
N LYS A 7 9.06 -11.23 1.98
CA LYS A 7 7.86 -12.00 2.28
C LYS A 7 7.13 -11.42 3.48
N GLN A 8 7.85 -11.05 4.54
CA GLN A 8 7.26 -10.38 5.69
C GLN A 8 6.67 -9.01 5.32
N THR A 9 7.37 -8.23 4.51
CA THR A 9 6.88 -6.93 4.02
C THR A 9 5.61 -7.09 3.17
N LEU A 10 5.58 -8.09 2.29
CA LEU A 10 4.39 -8.45 1.49
C LEU A 10 3.22 -8.89 2.37
N LYS A 11 3.47 -9.67 3.42
CA LYS A 11 2.44 -10.12 4.36
C LYS A 11 1.87 -8.95 5.17
N ALA A 12 2.73 -8.07 5.67
CA ALA A 12 2.32 -6.86 6.37
C ALA A 12 1.55 -5.90 5.45
N GLY A 13 2.05 -5.68 4.23
CA GLY A 13 1.38 -4.87 3.22
C GLY A 13 -0.01 -5.42 2.87
N SER A 14 -0.13 -6.73 2.68
CA SER A 14 -1.43 -7.39 2.45
C SER A 14 -2.45 -7.07 3.54
N ALA A 15 -2.05 -7.08 4.82
CA ALA A 15 -2.94 -6.73 5.92
C ALA A 15 -3.36 -5.25 5.88
N VAL A 16 -2.43 -4.33 5.65
CA VAL A 16 -2.71 -2.89 5.60
C VAL A 16 -3.59 -2.52 4.40
N PHE A 17 -3.28 -3.05 3.22
CA PHE A 17 -4.08 -2.83 2.01
C PHE A 17 -5.46 -3.49 2.12
N GLY A 18 -5.55 -4.69 2.71
CA GLY A 18 -6.82 -5.36 2.96
C GLY A 18 -7.71 -4.59 3.95
N ALA A 19 -7.15 -4.09 5.05
CA ALA A 19 -7.87 -3.25 6.00
C ALA A 19 -8.32 -1.92 5.36
N SER A 20 -7.45 -1.29 4.56
CA SER A 20 -7.80 -0.06 3.83
C SER A 20 -8.91 -0.29 2.80
N ALA A 21 -8.89 -1.43 2.11
CA ALA A 21 -9.95 -1.82 1.19
C ALA A 21 -11.31 -1.97 1.91
N ILE A 22 -11.33 -2.64 3.06
CA ILE A 22 -12.55 -2.77 3.86
C ILE A 22 -13.05 -1.39 4.28
N PHE A 23 -12.16 -0.51 4.74
CA PHE A 23 -12.54 0.83 5.17
C PHE A 23 -13.14 1.65 4.01
N LEU A 24 -12.51 1.65 2.84
CA LEU A 24 -12.99 2.35 1.65
C LEU A 24 -14.31 1.79 1.11
N LEU A 25 -14.61 0.51 1.32
CA LEU A 25 -15.90 -0.08 0.93
C LEU A 25 -17.03 0.30 1.89
N ILE A 26 -16.78 0.19 3.19
CA ILE A 26 -17.81 0.34 4.23
C ILE A 26 -18.10 1.82 4.53
N ALA A 27 -17.04 2.63 4.66
CA ALA A 27 -17.16 4.03 5.07
C ALA A 27 -16.32 4.99 4.19
N PRO A 28 -16.58 5.04 2.87
CA PRO A 28 -15.83 5.89 1.93
C PRO A 28 -15.93 7.39 2.26
N LYS A 29 -17.09 7.87 2.70
CA LYS A 29 -17.27 9.28 3.08
C LYS A 29 -16.38 9.68 4.26
N LEU A 30 -16.37 8.85 5.31
CA LEU A 30 -15.48 9.06 6.44
C LEU A 30 -14.00 9.08 6.03
N PHE A 31 -13.60 8.22 5.09
CA PHE A 31 -12.23 8.22 4.57
C PHE A 31 -11.88 9.53 3.85
N LEU A 32 -12.80 10.05 3.02
CA LEU A 32 -12.64 11.33 2.32
C LEU A 32 -12.60 12.50 3.31
N ASP A 33 -13.49 12.52 4.29
CA ASP A 33 -13.54 13.54 5.33
C ASP A 33 -12.25 13.56 6.16
N LEU A 34 -11.69 12.39 6.49
CA LEU A 34 -10.39 12.28 7.17
C LEU A 34 -9.22 12.78 6.33
N LEU A 35 -9.35 12.77 5.00
CA LEU A 35 -8.38 13.35 4.08
C LEU A 35 -8.64 14.83 3.76
N ASP A 36 -9.68 15.44 4.36
CA ASP A 36 -10.13 16.79 4.03
C ASP A 36 -10.46 16.97 2.53
N LEU A 37 -11.05 15.92 1.94
CA LEU A 37 -11.50 15.90 0.54
C LEU A 37 -13.02 15.99 0.44
N GLU A 38 -13.49 16.52 -0.69
CA GLU A 38 -14.92 16.63 -0.96
C GLU A 38 -15.58 15.23 -1.08
N SER A 39 -16.67 15.05 -0.33
CA SER A 39 -17.44 13.81 -0.25
C SER A 39 -18.66 13.78 -1.20
N ASN A 40 -18.44 14.00 -2.50
CA ASN A 40 -19.48 13.86 -3.53
C ASN A 40 -19.62 12.40 -4.04
N ASP A 41 -20.71 12.11 -4.77
CA ASP A 41 -21.03 10.75 -5.22
C ASP A 41 -19.94 10.15 -6.12
N GLN A 42 -19.31 10.97 -6.98
CA GLN A 42 -18.24 10.52 -7.87
C GLN A 42 -17.00 10.09 -7.07
N MET A 43 -16.62 10.86 -6.05
CA MET A 43 -15.50 10.54 -5.17
C MET A 43 -15.78 9.28 -4.34
N VAL A 44 -17.00 9.17 -3.80
CA VAL A 44 -17.43 7.98 -3.03
C VAL A 44 -17.37 6.71 -3.87
N TRP A 45 -17.86 6.74 -5.11
CA TRP A 45 -17.77 5.60 -6.03
C TRP A 45 -16.33 5.31 -6.43
N SER A 46 -15.52 6.35 -6.64
CA SER A 46 -14.08 6.19 -6.94
C SER A 46 -13.36 5.48 -5.79
N MET A 47 -13.63 5.85 -4.54
CA MET A 47 -13.08 5.18 -3.35
C MET A 47 -13.45 3.70 -3.30
N ARG A 48 -14.71 3.35 -3.60
CA ARG A 48 -15.16 1.94 -3.65
C ARG A 48 -14.46 1.15 -4.77
N MET A 49 -14.31 1.73 -5.95
CA MET A 49 -13.58 1.08 -7.05
C MET A 49 -12.11 0.86 -6.69
N ILE A 50 -11.45 1.87 -6.11
CA ILE A 50 -10.10 1.74 -5.57
C ILE A 50 -10.05 0.64 -4.51
N ALA A 51 -11.03 0.55 -3.63
CA ALA A 51 -11.09 -0.49 -2.61
C ALA A 51 -11.05 -1.91 -3.19
N ILE A 52 -11.77 -2.17 -4.28
CA ILE A 52 -11.71 -3.47 -4.99
C ILE A 52 -10.31 -3.73 -5.54
N THR A 53 -9.64 -2.70 -6.11
CA THR A 53 -8.25 -2.85 -6.58
C THR A 53 -7.27 -3.11 -5.44
N LEU A 54 -7.46 -2.47 -4.28
CA LEU A 54 -6.63 -2.69 -3.09
C LEU A 54 -6.85 -4.08 -2.50
N PHE A 55 -8.08 -4.60 -2.53
CA PHE A 55 -8.39 -5.97 -2.13
C PHE A 55 -7.67 -6.98 -3.04
N ALA A 56 -7.74 -6.79 -4.36
CA ALA A 56 -7.02 -7.62 -5.32
C ALA A 56 -5.49 -7.55 -5.12
N LEU A 57 -4.95 -6.35 -4.87
CA LEU A 57 -3.54 -6.15 -4.57
C LEU A 57 -3.14 -6.86 -3.26
N ALA A 58 -3.94 -6.74 -2.20
CA ALA A 58 -3.71 -7.41 -0.93
C ALA A 58 -3.63 -8.94 -1.09
N GLY A 59 -4.54 -9.53 -1.87
CA GLY A 59 -4.51 -10.96 -2.22
C GLY A 59 -3.25 -11.35 -3.00
N ASN A 60 -2.88 -10.56 -4.01
CA ASN A 60 -1.66 -10.78 -4.79
C ASN A 60 -0.39 -10.69 -3.93
N MET A 61 -0.32 -9.74 -3.00
CA MET A 61 0.82 -9.61 -2.08
C MET A 61 0.91 -10.81 -1.13
N TRP A 62 -0.23 -11.26 -0.58
CA TRP A 62 -0.27 -12.45 0.26
C TRP A 62 0.21 -13.69 -0.49
N GLN A 63 -0.25 -13.88 -1.72
CA GLN A 63 0.15 -15.02 -2.53
C GLN A 63 1.65 -14.97 -2.88
N ASN A 64 2.16 -13.80 -3.28
CA ASN A 64 3.58 -13.61 -3.56
C ASN A 64 4.47 -13.83 -2.31
N SER A 65 3.95 -13.57 -1.10
CA SER A 65 4.68 -13.84 0.13
C SER A 65 4.96 -15.35 0.36
N LYS A 66 4.21 -16.24 -0.30
CA LYS A 66 4.35 -17.70 -0.18
C LYS A 66 5.27 -18.33 -1.23
N LEU A 67 5.87 -17.53 -2.13
CA LEU A 67 6.78 -18.04 -3.16
C LEU A 67 8.07 -18.60 -2.54
N ASN A 68 8.25 -19.91 -2.55
CA ASN A 68 9.39 -20.57 -1.90
C ASN A 68 10.56 -20.88 -2.84
N ASN A 69 10.31 -21.25 -4.11
CA ASN A 69 11.34 -21.64 -5.07
C ASN A 69 11.57 -20.62 -6.21
N ASN A 70 11.22 -19.34 -6.01
CA ASN A 70 11.38 -18.33 -7.06
C ASN A 70 12.01 -17.03 -6.52
N ALA A 71 13.35 -17.06 -6.33
CA ALA A 71 14.11 -15.94 -5.82
C ALA A 71 14.10 -14.71 -6.74
N ALA A 72 14.23 -14.95 -8.05
CA ALA A 72 14.20 -13.89 -9.05
C ALA A 72 12.83 -13.20 -9.11
N GLY A 73 11.74 -13.98 -9.08
CA GLY A 73 10.37 -13.46 -9.02
C GLY A 73 10.12 -12.62 -7.77
N LEU A 74 10.51 -13.11 -6.60
CA LEU A 74 10.37 -12.35 -5.36
C LEU A 74 11.19 -11.04 -5.37
N LYS A 75 12.37 -11.05 -6.00
CA LYS A 75 13.19 -9.84 -6.19
C LYS A 75 12.50 -8.83 -7.11
N PHE A 76 11.91 -9.29 -8.21
CA PHE A 76 11.15 -8.43 -9.12
C PHE A 76 9.94 -7.81 -8.44
N VAL A 77 9.12 -8.63 -7.76
CA VAL A 77 7.96 -8.16 -6.99
C VAL A 77 8.39 -7.11 -5.95
N GLY A 78 9.47 -7.37 -5.20
CA GLY A 78 10.00 -6.40 -4.23
C GLY A 78 10.37 -5.05 -4.86
N ARG A 79 10.96 -5.03 -6.06
CA ARG A 79 11.30 -3.78 -6.79
C ARG A 79 10.06 -3.01 -7.22
N VAL A 80 9.07 -3.71 -7.79
CA VAL A 80 7.81 -3.10 -8.21
C VAL A 80 7.08 -2.52 -6.99
N MET A 81 7.01 -3.25 -5.88
CA MET A 81 6.37 -2.80 -4.65
C MET A 81 7.12 -1.64 -3.98
N PHE A 82 8.46 -1.63 -4.03
CA PHE A 82 9.25 -0.47 -3.59
C PHE A 82 8.85 0.80 -4.35
N LEU A 83 8.85 0.75 -5.68
CA LEU A 83 8.50 1.90 -6.52
C LEU A 83 7.05 2.34 -6.29
N ALA A 84 6.12 1.39 -6.24
CA ALA A 84 4.72 1.69 -5.98
C ALA A 84 4.50 2.35 -4.62
N ALA A 85 5.12 1.82 -3.56
CA ALA A 85 4.98 2.37 -2.20
C ALA A 85 5.63 3.76 -2.07
N ALA A 86 6.80 3.97 -2.69
CA ALA A 86 7.48 5.26 -2.70
C ALA A 86 6.66 6.31 -3.46
N SER A 87 6.15 5.97 -4.65
CA SER A 87 5.30 6.85 -5.45
C SER A 87 3.99 7.17 -4.73
N LEU A 88 3.37 6.19 -4.08
CA LEU A 88 2.14 6.41 -3.32
C LEU A 88 2.38 7.38 -2.16
N GLY A 89 3.40 7.13 -1.33
CA GLY A 89 3.75 8.03 -0.22
C GLY A 89 4.10 9.44 -0.69
N PHE A 90 4.83 9.56 -1.81
CA PHE A 90 5.14 10.85 -2.43
C PHE A 90 3.86 11.57 -2.87
N LEU A 91 2.99 10.92 -3.65
CA LEU A 91 1.74 11.53 -4.12
C LEU A 91 0.80 11.90 -2.96
N THR A 92 0.80 11.15 -1.85
CA THR A 92 0.01 11.50 -0.65
C THR A 92 0.40 12.86 -0.06
N ILE A 93 1.68 13.24 -0.12
CA ILE A 93 2.14 14.57 0.34
C ILE A 93 1.61 15.70 -0.55
N PHE A 94 1.38 15.42 -1.84
CA PHE A 94 0.91 16.39 -2.84
C PHE A 94 -0.60 16.29 -3.10
N ILE A 95 -1.36 15.66 -2.20
CA ILE A 95 -2.82 15.69 -2.31
C ILE A 95 -3.27 17.17 -2.26
N PRO A 96 -4.16 17.60 -3.17
CA PRO A 96 -4.66 18.98 -3.22
C PRO A 96 -5.71 19.22 -2.12
N ALA A 97 -5.33 19.01 -0.86
CA ALA A 97 -6.15 19.22 0.33
C ALA A 97 -5.23 19.61 1.51
N THR A 98 -5.80 19.95 2.66
CA THR A 98 -4.96 20.15 3.84
C THR A 98 -4.33 18.83 4.28
N LEU A 99 -3.05 18.85 4.65
CA LEU A 99 -2.34 17.65 5.11
C LEU A 99 -2.82 17.28 6.52
N THR A 100 -3.88 16.50 6.58
CA THR A 100 -4.43 16.01 7.85
C THR A 100 -3.47 15.01 8.52
N PRO A 101 -3.56 14.81 9.85
CA PRO A 101 -2.80 13.75 10.52
C PRO A 101 -3.06 12.36 9.93
N PHE A 102 -4.25 12.11 9.38
CA PHE A 102 -4.60 10.88 8.70
C PHE A 102 -3.84 10.72 7.37
N ALA A 103 -3.79 11.77 6.55
CA ALA A 103 -3.00 11.78 5.31
C ALA A 103 -1.51 11.57 5.60
N ILE A 104 -0.97 12.27 6.61
CA ILE A 104 0.42 12.10 7.06
C ILE A 104 0.67 10.66 7.53
N GLY A 105 -0.25 10.08 8.30
CA GLY A 105 -0.16 8.69 8.75
C GLY A 105 -0.06 7.70 7.59
N TYR A 106 -0.91 7.85 6.57
CA TYR A 106 -0.86 7.02 5.37
C TYR A 106 0.41 7.23 4.55
N ALA A 107 0.90 8.48 4.43
CA ALA A 107 2.17 8.76 3.79
C ALA A 107 3.34 8.06 4.51
N VAL A 108 3.39 8.15 5.84
CA VAL A 108 4.40 7.47 6.68
C VAL A 108 4.35 5.95 6.48
N ILE A 109 3.15 5.36 6.43
CA ILE A 109 2.98 3.94 6.13
C ILE A 109 3.56 3.60 4.74
N GLY A 110 3.22 4.39 3.72
CA GLY A 110 3.72 4.21 2.34
C GLY A 110 5.26 4.27 2.27
N PHE A 111 5.87 5.30 2.85
CA PHE A 111 7.32 5.42 2.93
C PHE A 111 7.96 4.32 3.79
N GLY A 112 7.31 3.90 4.88
CA GLY A 112 7.78 2.80 5.72
C GLY A 112 7.87 1.49 4.95
N PHE A 113 6.86 1.18 4.13
CA PHE A 113 6.90 0.03 3.23
C PHE A 113 7.99 0.17 2.18
N ALA A 114 8.15 1.35 1.57
CA ALA A 114 9.20 1.59 0.59
C ALA A 114 10.59 1.35 1.20
N ILE A 115 10.87 1.93 2.38
CA ILE A 115 12.12 1.73 3.10
C ILE A 115 12.33 0.25 3.44
N SER A 116 11.29 -0.45 3.91
CA SER A 116 11.39 -1.89 4.19
C SER A 116 11.75 -2.70 2.95
N TYR A 117 11.10 -2.45 1.81
CA TYR A 117 11.45 -3.11 0.56
C TYR A 117 12.89 -2.82 0.14
N LEU A 118 13.32 -1.55 0.23
CA LEU A 118 14.66 -1.11 -0.15
C LEU A 118 15.75 -1.77 0.71
N ILE A 119 15.61 -1.72 2.03
CA ILE A 119 16.58 -2.31 2.97
C ILE A 119 16.71 -3.80 2.72
N ASN A 120 15.57 -4.49 2.57
CA ASN A 120 15.61 -5.91 2.26
C ASN A 120 16.30 -6.12 0.90
N LEU A 121 15.92 -5.39 -0.16
CA LEU A 121 16.48 -5.53 -1.53
C LEU A 121 17.98 -5.36 -1.61
N ILE A 122 18.54 -4.47 -0.80
CA ILE A 122 19.96 -4.14 -0.76
C ILE A 122 20.75 -5.14 0.08
N LYS A 123 20.14 -5.78 1.10
CA LYS A 123 20.82 -6.81 1.89
C LYS A 123 21.27 -7.94 0.97
N LYS A 124 22.60 -8.07 0.81
CA LYS A 124 23.23 -9.19 0.08
C LYS A 124 22.74 -10.53 0.66
N PRO A 125 22.60 -11.57 -0.19
CA PRO A 125 22.06 -12.87 0.20
C PRO A 125 22.78 -13.47 1.41
#